data_AF-A0A251Q4C2-F1
#
_entry.id   AF-A0A251Q4C2-F1
#
_cell.length_a   1.000
_cell.length_b   1.000
_cell.length_c   1.000
_cell.angle_alpha   90.00
_cell.angle_beta   90.00
_cell.angle_gamma   90.00
#
_symmetry.space_group_name_H-M   'P 1'
#
loop_
_entity.id
_entity.type
_entity.pdbx_description
1 polymer ?
#
loop_
_entity_poly.entity_id
_entity_poly.type
_entity_poly.pdbx_seq_one_letter_code
_entity_poly.pdbx_strand_id
1 'polypeptide(L)'
;MFQAPYHKLGFFLWAFLYKYIEKSTTQRNTEFLLHYIYSEKQVQMAKNSSRVAIMNLILLLSLLLMVSMAESRQLGIGFGKEETSNPSNINCDSVYGAEEGDTCGSVIEKFNLSSDFFLSINPNINCDSFFVGQWLCTQGTVN
;
A
#
# COMPACT_ATOMS: atom_id res chain seq x y z
N MET A 1 -39.94 19.70 81.70
CA MET A 1 -41.07 18.96 81.13
C MET A 1 -41.69 19.80 80.02
N PHE A 2 -41.34 19.52 78.76
CA PHE A 2 -42.16 19.78 77.58
C PHE A 2 -41.56 18.97 76.42
N GLN A 3 -42.16 17.81 76.19
CA GLN A 3 -41.96 16.98 74.99
C GLN A 3 -42.71 17.67 73.84
N ALA A 4 -42.08 17.84 72.68
CA ALA A 4 -42.82 18.05 71.42
C ALA A 4 -42.15 17.28 70.26
N PRO A 5 -42.91 16.67 69.33
CA PRO A 5 -42.48 15.51 68.57
C PRO A 5 -42.39 15.82 67.06
N TYR A 6 -41.17 15.84 66.50
CA TYR A 6 -40.97 15.93 65.05
C TYR A 6 -39.88 14.95 64.58
N HIS A 7 -40.10 13.64 64.74
CA HIS A 7 -39.03 12.64 64.50
C HIS A 7 -39.35 11.54 63.49
N LYS A 8 -40.36 11.70 62.62
CA LYS A 8 -40.61 10.69 61.57
C LYS A 8 -40.78 11.27 60.18
N LEU A 9 -41.61 12.30 60.00
CA LEU A 9 -41.93 12.82 58.66
C LEU A 9 -40.73 13.44 57.93
N GLY A 10 -39.85 14.17 58.63
CA GLY A 10 -38.67 14.81 58.03
C GLY A 10 -37.63 13.83 57.52
N PHE A 11 -37.43 12.70 58.22
CA PHE A 11 -36.52 11.65 57.78
C PHE A 11 -37.04 10.92 56.54
N PHE A 12 -38.36 10.65 56.48
CA PHE A 12 -38.97 10.07 55.29
C PHE A 12 -38.84 11.02 54.09
N LEU A 13 -39.15 12.30 54.25
CA LEU A 13 -38.98 13.30 53.18
C LEU A 13 -37.52 13.40 52.70
N TRP A 14 -36.55 13.41 53.62
CA TRP A 14 -35.13 13.44 53.27
C TRP A 14 -34.67 12.18 52.51
N ALA A 15 -35.08 10.98 52.97
CA ALA A 15 -34.76 9.73 52.28
C ALA A 15 -35.43 9.64 50.89
N PHE A 16 -36.66 10.14 50.76
CA PHE A 16 -37.35 10.24 49.48
C PHE A 16 -36.66 11.22 48.52
N LEU A 17 -36.27 12.40 49.01
CA LEU A 17 -35.56 13.40 48.21
C LEU A 17 -34.16 12.91 47.81
N TYR A 18 -33.41 12.29 48.72
CA TYR A 18 -32.10 11.71 48.43
C TYR A 18 -32.21 10.64 47.33
N LYS A 19 -33.13 9.69 47.48
CA LYS A 19 -33.35 8.62 46.49
C LYS A 19 -33.88 9.16 45.15
N TYR A 20 -34.67 10.24 45.18
CA TYR A 20 -35.12 10.94 43.97
C TYR A 20 -33.96 11.64 43.25
N ILE A 21 -33.12 12.38 43.98
CA ILE A 21 -31.94 13.07 43.43
C ILE A 21 -30.95 12.05 42.87
N GLU A 22 -30.71 10.93 43.56
CA GLU A 22 -29.82 9.86 43.10
C GLU A 22 -30.36 9.18 41.83
N LYS A 23 -31.67 8.91 41.76
CA LYS A 23 -32.33 8.38 40.56
C LYS A 23 -32.26 9.36 39.38
N SER A 24 -32.55 10.64 39.62
CA SER A 24 -32.47 11.69 38.59
C SER A 24 -31.04 11.93 38.11
N THR A 25 -30.05 11.84 38.99
CA THR A 25 -28.63 11.97 38.64
C THR A 25 -28.17 10.76 37.83
N THR A 26 -28.55 9.55 38.24
CA THR A 26 -28.27 8.31 37.48
C THR A 26 -28.88 8.38 36.08
N GLN A 27 -30.14 8.82 35.96
CA GLN A 27 -30.82 8.92 34.66
C GLN A 27 -30.18 9.97 33.74
N ARG A 28 -29.85 11.16 34.26
CA ARG A 28 -29.10 12.18 33.48
C ARG A 28 -27.71 11.69 33.07
N ASN A 29 -27.02 10.97 33.95
CA ASN A 29 -25.71 10.40 33.65
C ASN A 29 -25.81 9.32 32.57
N THR A 30 -26.85 8.48 32.58
CA THR A 30 -27.07 7.48 31.53
C THR A 30 -27.42 8.10 30.18
N GLU A 31 -28.23 9.15 30.13
CA GLU A 31 -28.53 9.85 28.88
C GLU A 31 -27.29 10.57 28.32
N PHE A 32 -26.50 11.20 29.19
CA PHE A 32 -25.24 11.84 28.80
C PHE A 32 -24.21 10.83 28.27
N LEU A 33 -24.07 9.67 28.93
CA LEU A 33 -23.21 8.59 28.48
C LEU A 33 -23.71 7.98 27.17
N LEU A 34 -25.01 7.77 26.99
CA LEU A 34 -25.58 7.30 25.73
C LEU A 34 -25.34 8.29 24.60
N HIS A 35 -25.51 9.59 24.85
CA HIS A 35 -25.22 10.63 23.86
C HIS A 35 -23.73 10.72 23.53
N TYR A 36 -22.85 10.58 24.52
CA TYR A 36 -21.40 10.51 24.33
C TYR A 36 -20.98 9.30 23.50
N ILE A 37 -21.46 8.10 23.87
CA ILE A 37 -21.19 6.85 23.15
C ILE A 37 -21.77 6.89 21.73
N TYR A 38 -22.96 7.45 21.55
CA TYR A 38 -23.56 7.62 20.24
C TYR A 38 -22.75 8.58 19.37
N SER A 39 -22.29 9.71 19.93
CA SER A 39 -21.39 10.66 19.26
C SER A 39 -20.06 10.00 18.84
N GLU A 40 -19.40 9.26 19.73
CA GLU A 40 -18.18 8.50 19.44
C GLU A 40 -18.40 7.47 18.30
N LYS A 41 -19.54 6.76 18.30
CA LYS A 41 -19.90 5.84 17.22
C LYS A 41 -20.14 6.56 15.89
N GLN A 42 -20.75 7.74 15.88
CA GLN A 42 -20.94 8.56 14.67
C GLN A 42 -19.60 9.03 14.09
N VAL A 43 -18.67 9.48 14.94
CA VAL A 43 -17.30 9.83 14.55
C VAL A 43 -16.55 8.61 14.00
N GLN A 44 -16.70 7.44 14.63
CA GLN A 44 -16.08 6.19 14.16
C GLN A 44 -16.68 5.71 12.83
N MET A 45 -17.99 5.87 12.59
CA MET A 45 -18.63 5.57 11.31
C MET A 45 -18.14 6.53 10.21
N ALA A 46 -17.99 7.82 10.50
CA ALA A 46 -17.41 8.80 9.58
C ALA A 46 -15.92 8.49 9.28
N LYS A 47 -15.15 8.08 10.30
CA LYS A 47 -13.76 7.64 10.16
C LYS A 47 -13.64 6.32 9.38
N ASN A 48 -14.55 5.38 9.57
CA ASN A 48 -14.56 4.11 8.84
C ASN A 48 -15.01 4.31 7.39
N SER A 49 -16.00 5.16 7.14
CA SER A 49 -16.40 5.57 5.78
C SER A 49 -15.27 6.28 5.06
N SER A 50 -14.55 7.19 5.72
CA SER A 50 -13.36 7.84 5.18
C SER A 50 -12.22 6.85 4.93
N ARG A 51 -12.01 5.89 5.84
CA ARG A 51 -11.01 4.81 5.65
C ARG A 51 -11.38 3.89 4.49
N VAL A 52 -12.64 3.52 4.32
CA VAL A 52 -13.13 2.73 3.18
C VAL A 52 -13.01 3.53 1.89
N ALA A 53 -13.31 4.83 1.90
CA ALA A 53 -13.10 5.71 0.75
C ALA A 53 -11.62 5.81 0.37
N ILE A 54 -10.72 5.94 1.34
CA ILE A 54 -9.27 5.95 1.12
C ILE A 54 -8.80 4.58 0.61
N MET A 55 -9.24 3.46 1.18
CA MET A 55 -8.89 2.12 0.71
C MET A 55 -9.38 1.87 -0.72
N ASN A 56 -10.60 2.30 -1.05
CA ASN A 56 -11.15 2.21 -2.41
C ASN A 56 -10.38 3.12 -3.37
N LEU A 57 -9.98 4.32 -2.94
CA LEU A 57 -9.15 5.22 -3.74
C LEU A 57 -7.77 4.61 -4.03
N ILE A 58 -7.12 4.01 -3.03
CA ILE A 58 -5.85 3.30 -3.22
C ILE A 58 -6.03 2.12 -4.18
N LEU A 59 -7.10 1.33 -4.03
CA LEU A 59 -7.38 0.19 -4.91
C LEU A 59 -7.58 0.63 -6.36
N LEU A 60 -8.29 1.75 -6.59
CA LEU A 60 -8.48 2.34 -7.91
C LEU A 60 -7.17 2.88 -8.50
N LEU A 61 -6.35 3.58 -7.70
CA LEU A 61 -5.04 4.07 -8.15
C LEU A 61 -4.10 2.92 -8.52
N SER A 62 -4.04 1.87 -7.70
CA SER A 62 -3.26 0.67 -8.00
C SER A 62 -3.72 -0.02 -9.29
N LEU A 63 -5.05 -0.11 -9.52
CA LEU A 63 -5.60 -0.69 -10.75
C LEU A 63 -5.24 0.16 -11.99
N LEU A 64 -5.31 1.48 -11.88
CA LEU A 64 -4.92 2.40 -12.97
C LEU A 64 -3.44 2.28 -13.31
N LEU A 65 -2.57 2.13 -12.31
CA LEU A 65 -1.14 1.89 -12.52
C LEU A 65 -0.89 0.55 -13.22
N MET A 66 -1.59 -0.53 -12.83
CA MET A 66 -1.47 -1.82 -13.52
C MET A 66 -1.96 -1.75 -14.99
N VAL A 67 -3.03 -1.00 -15.28
CA VAL A 67 -3.52 -0.80 -16.65
C VAL A 67 -2.53 0.02 -17.49
N SER A 68 -1.82 0.98 -16.90
CA SER A 68 -0.77 1.72 -17.61
C SER A 68 0.41 0.84 -18.05
N MET A 69 0.66 -0.27 -17.36
CA MET A 69 1.71 -1.23 -17.71
C MET A 69 1.27 -2.21 -18.81
N ALA A 70 -0.04 -2.41 -19.00
CA ALA A 70 -0.58 -3.33 -19.99
C ALA A 70 -0.52 -2.78 -21.44
N GLU A 71 -0.30 -1.47 -21.61
CA GLU A 71 -0.07 -0.86 -22.92
C GLU A 71 1.17 0.06 -22.90
N SER A 72 2.35 -0.52 -22.69
CA SER A 72 3.58 0.16 -23.11
C SER A 72 3.73 0.08 -24.64
N ARG A 73 2.91 0.84 -25.38
CA ARG A 73 3.31 1.32 -26.72
C ARG A 73 4.11 2.60 -26.52
N GLN A 74 5.43 2.42 -26.48
CA GLN A 74 6.49 3.42 -26.63
C GLN A 74 6.00 4.82 -27.08
N LEU A 75 5.76 5.73 -26.13
CA LEU A 75 5.75 7.17 -26.42
C LEU A 75 7.14 7.71 -26.10
N GLY A 76 8.02 7.61 -27.10
CA GLY A 76 9.38 8.13 -27.04
C GLY A 76 9.41 9.65 -27.11
N ILE A 77 9.57 10.31 -25.96
CA ILE A 77 10.16 11.63 -25.86
C ILE A 77 10.99 11.67 -24.57
N GLY A 78 12.32 11.68 -24.69
CA GLY A 78 13.24 11.77 -23.56
C GLY A 78 14.68 11.53 -23.99
N PHE A 79 15.44 12.63 -24.07
CA PHE A 79 16.79 12.74 -24.61
C PHE A 79 17.83 11.97 -23.78
N GLY A 80 18.62 11.16 -24.47
CA GLY A 80 19.88 10.57 -23.99
C GLY A 80 20.62 10.03 -25.21
N LYS A 81 21.37 10.89 -25.87
CA LYS A 81 22.20 10.52 -27.01
C LYS A 81 23.54 10.07 -26.43
N GLU A 82 23.77 8.76 -26.37
CA GLU A 82 25.11 8.21 -26.17
C GLU A 82 25.35 7.15 -27.25
N GLU A 83 26.13 7.61 -28.23
CA GLU A 83 27.02 6.89 -29.16
C GLU A 83 26.51 5.62 -29.86
N THR A 84 26.03 5.85 -31.09
CA THR A 84 26.25 5.06 -32.31
C THR A 84 26.77 3.62 -32.15
N SER A 85 25.84 2.68 -31.97
CA SER A 85 25.80 1.55 -32.88
C SER A 85 24.63 1.79 -33.84
N ASN A 86 24.87 1.54 -35.12
CA ASN A 86 23.82 1.37 -36.12
C ASN A 86 22.63 0.64 -35.47
N PRO A 87 21.35 1.03 -35.65
CA PRO A 87 20.25 0.18 -35.21
C PRO A 87 20.24 -1.05 -36.11
N SER A 88 21.24 -1.92 -35.94
CA SER A 88 21.13 -3.31 -36.31
C SER A 88 19.88 -3.79 -35.62
N ASN A 89 18.93 -4.24 -36.42
CA ASN A 89 17.66 -4.67 -35.91
C ASN A 89 17.92 -5.99 -35.19
N ILE A 90 18.16 -5.90 -33.88
CA ILE A 90 18.41 -7.05 -33.03
C ILE A 90 17.06 -7.63 -32.68
N ASN A 91 16.79 -8.81 -33.21
CA ASN A 91 15.64 -9.60 -32.81
C ASN A 91 16.10 -10.60 -31.75
N CYS A 92 15.51 -10.51 -30.56
CA CYS A 92 15.80 -11.44 -29.48
C CYS A 92 14.70 -12.49 -29.34
N ASP A 93 15.04 -13.75 -29.65
CA ASP A 93 14.12 -14.89 -29.64
C ASP A 93 14.03 -15.55 -28.27
N SER A 94 15.07 -15.44 -27.44
CA SER A 94 15.08 -15.97 -26.07
C SER A 94 15.85 -15.07 -25.12
N VAL A 95 15.26 -14.87 -23.94
CA VAL A 95 15.79 -13.99 -22.90
C VAL A 95 16.09 -14.79 -21.64
N TYR A 96 17.22 -14.50 -21.01
CA TYR A 96 17.64 -15.05 -19.73
C TYR A 96 17.85 -13.92 -18.71
N GLY A 97 17.38 -14.11 -17.48
CA GLY A 97 17.64 -13.19 -16.37
C GLY A 97 18.85 -13.69 -15.59
N ALA A 98 19.89 -12.88 -15.47
CA ALA A 98 21.10 -13.23 -14.74
C ALA A 98 20.80 -13.62 -13.29
N GLU A 99 21.38 -14.73 -12.84
CA GLU A 99 21.24 -15.24 -11.47
C GLU A 99 22.45 -14.88 -10.60
N GLU A 100 22.37 -15.17 -9.30
CA GLU A 100 23.48 -14.97 -8.39
C GLU A 100 24.69 -15.83 -8.80
N GLY A 101 25.86 -15.20 -8.93
CA GLY A 101 27.09 -15.85 -9.36
C GLY A 101 27.31 -15.88 -10.88
N ASP A 102 26.36 -15.40 -11.68
CA ASP A 102 26.55 -15.26 -13.11
C ASP A 102 27.56 -14.16 -13.47
N THR A 103 28.25 -14.39 -14.57
CA THR A 103 29.13 -13.45 -15.28
C THR A 103 28.82 -13.56 -16.77
N CYS A 104 29.27 -12.61 -17.59
CA CYS A 104 29.18 -12.78 -19.04
C CYS A 104 29.76 -14.13 -19.50
N GLY A 105 30.93 -14.52 -18.96
CA GLY A 105 31.59 -15.78 -19.32
C GLY A 105 30.76 -17.01 -18.97
N SER A 106 30.21 -17.07 -17.75
CA SER A 106 29.39 -18.22 -17.33
C SER A 106 28.10 -18.33 -18.14
N VAL A 107 27.46 -17.21 -18.48
CA VAL A 107 26.27 -17.19 -19.33
C VAL A 107 26.61 -17.63 -20.75
N ILE A 108 27.69 -17.12 -21.33
CA ILE A 108 28.18 -17.51 -22.65
C ILE A 108 28.41 -19.03 -22.70
N GLU A 109 29.07 -19.60 -21.70
CA GLU A 109 29.31 -21.04 -21.60
C GLU A 109 28.01 -21.83 -21.41
N LYS A 110 27.13 -21.39 -20.50
CA LYS A 110 25.83 -22.00 -20.19
C LYS A 110 24.95 -22.13 -21.43
N PHE A 111 24.96 -21.14 -22.31
CA PHE A 111 24.18 -21.13 -23.54
C PHE A 111 24.98 -21.54 -24.78
N ASN A 112 26.24 -21.96 -24.61
CA ASN A 112 27.15 -22.38 -25.69
C ASN A 112 27.25 -21.36 -26.83
N LEU A 113 27.42 -20.09 -26.46
CA LEU A 113 27.56 -18.96 -27.38
C LEU A 113 29.04 -18.63 -27.61
N SER A 114 29.35 -17.91 -28.70
CA SER A 114 30.62 -17.19 -28.79
C SER A 114 30.50 -15.83 -28.11
N SER A 115 31.61 -15.33 -27.56
CA SER A 115 31.64 -14.00 -26.93
C SER A 115 31.24 -12.89 -27.90
N ASP A 116 31.74 -12.95 -29.13
CA ASP A 116 31.40 -11.97 -30.17
C ASP A 116 29.90 -11.98 -30.51
N PHE A 117 29.31 -13.18 -30.63
CA PHE A 117 27.89 -13.31 -30.90
C PHE A 117 27.05 -12.80 -29.73
N PHE A 118 27.38 -13.19 -28.50
CA PHE A 118 26.69 -12.72 -27.30
C PHE A 118 26.67 -11.19 -27.20
N LEU A 119 27.81 -10.53 -27.43
CA LEU A 119 27.89 -9.06 -27.41
C LEU A 119 27.16 -8.43 -28.60
N SER A 120 27.12 -9.09 -29.76
CA SER A 120 26.40 -8.58 -30.94
C SER A 120 24.88 -8.52 -30.72
N ILE A 121 24.29 -9.50 -30.03
CA ILE A 121 22.86 -9.52 -29.69
C ILE A 121 22.55 -8.83 -28.35
N ASN A 122 23.58 -8.32 -27.65
CA ASN A 122 23.48 -7.60 -26.39
C ASN A 122 24.38 -6.34 -26.36
N PRO A 123 24.22 -5.38 -27.30
CA PRO A 123 25.14 -4.25 -27.44
C PRO A 123 25.13 -3.28 -26.25
N ASN A 124 24.10 -3.36 -25.40
CA ASN A 124 23.96 -2.51 -24.21
C ASN A 124 24.56 -3.14 -22.95
N ILE A 125 25.19 -4.32 -23.05
CA ILE A 125 25.81 -5.00 -21.91
C ILE A 125 27.26 -4.56 -21.75
N ASN A 126 27.59 -4.13 -20.54
CA ASN A 126 28.97 -3.96 -20.09
C ASN A 126 29.32 -5.12 -19.13
N CYS A 127 30.23 -6.00 -19.55
CA CYS A 127 30.63 -7.17 -18.76
C CYS A 127 31.39 -6.82 -17.48
N ASP A 128 32.00 -5.63 -17.38
CA ASP A 128 32.66 -5.16 -16.15
C ASP A 128 31.64 -4.67 -15.10
N SER A 129 30.38 -4.46 -15.50
CA SER A 129 29.29 -3.97 -14.64
C SER A 129 28.07 -4.88 -14.72
N PHE A 130 28.30 -6.19 -14.80
CA PHE A 130 27.27 -7.23 -14.84
C PHE A 130 26.59 -7.39 -13.47
N PHE A 131 25.26 -7.57 -13.44
CA PHE A 131 24.52 -7.68 -12.17
C PHE A 131 23.36 -8.69 -12.23
N VAL A 132 22.97 -9.19 -11.06
CA VAL A 132 21.86 -10.13 -10.89
C VAL A 132 20.53 -9.49 -11.29
N GLY A 133 19.72 -10.23 -12.05
CA GLY A 133 18.44 -9.79 -12.60
C GLY A 133 18.54 -9.03 -13.93
N GLN A 134 19.75 -8.85 -14.47
CA GLN A 134 19.95 -8.26 -15.80
C GLN A 134 19.39 -9.20 -16.89
N TRP A 135 18.61 -8.64 -17.81
CA TRP A 135 18.05 -9.39 -18.94
C TRP A 135 19.04 -9.47 -20.09
N LEU A 136 19.30 -10.69 -20.55
CA LEU A 136 20.27 -11.03 -21.58
C LEU A 136 19.59 -11.79 -22.71
N CYS A 137 19.88 -11.42 -23.95
CA CYS A 137 19.50 -12.19 -25.11
C CYS A 137 20.41 -13.41 -25.24
N THR A 138 19.84 -14.61 -25.32
CA THR A 138 20.59 -15.86 -25.46
C THR A 138 20.39 -16.54 -26.80
N GLN A 139 19.34 -16.15 -27.53
CA GLN A 139 19.12 -16.52 -28.93
C GLN A 139 18.52 -15.33 -29.66
N GLY A 140 19.02 -15.04 -30.85
CA GLY A 140 18.54 -13.92 -31.64
C GLY A 140 19.32 -13.74 -32.93
N THR A 141 18.99 -12.69 -33.66
CA THR A 141 19.67 -12.31 -34.91
C THR A 141 19.94 -10.81 -34.94
N VAL A 142 21.02 -10.45 -35.62
CA VAL A 142 21.43 -9.06 -35.88
C VAL A 142 21.22 -8.81 -37.36
N ASN A 143 20.24 -7.97 -37.72
CA ASN A 143 19.90 -7.64 -39.12
C ASN A 143 20.35 -6.24 -39.52
#